data_AF-A0A8C6XII3-F1
#
_entry.id   AF-A0A8C6XII3-F1
#
_cell.length_a   1.000
_cell.length_b   1.000
_cell.length_c   1.000
_cell.angle_alpha   90.00
_cell.angle_beta   90.00
_cell.angle_gamma   90.00
#
_symmetry.space_group_name_H-M   'P 1'
#
loop_
_entity.id
_entity.type
_entity.pdbx_description
1 polymer ?
#
loop_
_entity_poly.entity_id
_entity_poly.type
_entity_poly.pdbx_seq_one_letter_code
_entity_poly.pdbx_strand_id
1 'polypeptide(L)'
;AELLKEPTIQYKVRFRFAGSNFPPFIVFKIFCKSRTKTNQYISGKRVITSESKAAVDACKLMGYRMYYHQILQDELQNKRHGITDEIDIATVRDYMQYASLMDETPAYYGGRHNCWRRLTLENWPRAMIVYDIMDYAQSGKVSARLRAELPFLLLKPQNEETCRAQILAVCQIRTQSMPLTDLTGWKDNYQHLKHRKPLVQNVISSRLL
;
A
#
# COMPACT_ATOMS: atom_id res chain seq x y z
N ALA A 1 3.49 -8.29 -2.41
CA ALA A 1 4.02 -7.31 -3.40
C ALA A 1 3.78 -7.72 -4.85
N GLU A 2 3.25 -8.93 -5.12
CA GLU A 2 2.98 -9.41 -6.50
C GLU A 2 1.86 -8.65 -7.21
N LEU A 3 0.84 -8.20 -6.48
CA LEU A 3 -0.24 -7.38 -7.04
C LEU A 3 0.25 -6.11 -7.75
N LEU A 4 1.34 -5.48 -7.28
CA LEU A 4 1.91 -4.28 -7.93
C LEU A 4 2.59 -4.58 -9.27
N LYS A 5 2.81 -5.86 -9.62
CA LYS A 5 3.39 -6.29 -10.89
C LYS A 5 2.34 -6.52 -11.97
N GLU A 6 1.05 -6.56 -11.61
CA GLU A 6 -0.05 -6.79 -12.54
C GLU A 6 -0.33 -5.52 -13.38
N PRO A 7 -0.05 -5.52 -14.69
CA PRO A 7 -0.22 -4.34 -15.55
C PRO A 7 -1.70 -3.98 -15.80
N THR A 8 -2.62 -4.89 -15.43
CA THR A 8 -4.07 -4.73 -15.59
C THR A 8 -4.72 -3.88 -14.51
N ILE A 9 -4.05 -3.73 -13.36
CA ILE A 9 -4.54 -2.97 -12.20
C ILE A 9 -3.75 -1.68 -12.08
N GLN A 10 -4.42 -0.55 -12.25
CA GLN A 10 -3.84 0.76 -11.98
C GLN A 10 -4.05 1.12 -10.51
N TYR A 11 -3.00 1.58 -9.85
CA TYR A 11 -3.07 2.04 -8.46
C TYR A 11 -2.98 3.57 -8.40
N LYS A 12 -3.80 4.19 -7.55
CA LYS A 12 -3.74 5.61 -7.22
C LYS A 12 -3.72 5.77 -5.71
N VAL A 13 -2.66 6.40 -5.19
CA VAL A 13 -2.60 6.81 -3.79
C VAL A 13 -3.06 8.27 -3.70
N ARG A 14 -3.94 8.57 -2.75
CA ARG A 14 -4.32 9.94 -2.40
C ARG A 14 -3.80 10.26 -1.01
N PHE A 15 -3.28 11.47 -0.86
CA PHE A 15 -2.85 12.03 0.42
C PHE A 15 -3.80 13.17 0.81
N ARG A 16 -4.02 13.36 2.10
CA ARG A 16 -4.70 14.52 2.68
C ARG A 16 -4.12 14.87 4.03
N PHE A 17 -4.29 16.11 4.45
CA PHE A 17 -4.08 16.50 5.85
C PHE A 17 -5.27 16.08 6.71
N ALA A 18 -4.98 15.71 7.95
CA ALA A 18 -5.95 15.34 8.97
C ALA A 18 -5.48 15.83 10.35
N GLY A 19 -6.38 15.79 11.32
CA GLY A 19 -6.17 16.31 12.67
C GLY A 19 -7.01 17.55 12.93
N SER A 20 -7.62 17.62 14.12
CA SER A 20 -8.38 18.78 14.57
C SER A 20 -7.49 19.93 15.05
N ASN A 21 -6.25 19.61 15.44
CA ASN A 21 -5.30 20.53 16.06
C ASN A 21 -4.05 20.67 15.19
N PHE A 22 -3.40 21.82 15.26
CA PHE A 22 -2.14 22.09 14.58
C PHE A 22 -0.93 21.53 15.39
N PRO A 23 0.11 20.97 14.74
CA PRO A 23 0.23 20.74 13.29
C PRO A 23 -0.59 19.53 12.80
N PRO A 24 -1.21 19.63 11.61
CA PRO A 24 -1.94 18.51 11.02
C PRO A 24 -0.98 17.39 10.61
N PHE A 25 -1.48 16.16 10.58
CA PHE A 25 -0.74 14.99 10.11
C PHE A 25 -1.25 14.51 8.74
N ILE A 26 -0.39 13.82 8.00
CA ILE A 26 -0.74 13.28 6.68
C ILE A 26 -1.44 11.93 6.85
N VAL A 27 -2.52 11.72 6.11
CA VAL A 27 -3.16 10.41 5.95
C VAL A 27 -3.23 10.05 4.47
N PHE A 28 -3.24 8.76 4.17
CA PHE A 28 -3.29 8.26 2.81
C PHE A 28 -4.39 7.22 2.62
N LYS A 29 -4.82 7.08 1.37
CA LYS A 29 -5.78 6.06 0.93
C LYS A 29 -5.39 5.53 -0.44
N ILE A 30 -5.48 4.22 -0.61
CA ILE A 30 -5.08 3.53 -1.84
C ILE A 30 -6.36 3.17 -2.59
N PHE A 31 -6.39 3.53 -3.86
CA PHE A 31 -7.45 3.20 -4.79
C PHE A 31 -6.87 2.30 -5.87
N CYS A 32 -7.50 1.16 -6.10
CA CYS A 32 -7.25 0.37 -7.29
C CYS A 32 -8.21 0.84 -8.39
N LYS A 33 -7.83 0.76 -9.65
CA LYS A 33 -8.70 0.88 -10.81
C LYS A 33 -8.33 -0.26 -11.74
N SER A 34 -9.23 -1.20 -11.93
CA SER A 34 -9.08 -2.14 -13.05
C SER A 34 -9.39 -1.42 -14.36
N ARG A 35 -8.58 -1.66 -15.39
CA ARG A 35 -8.80 -1.08 -16.74
C ARG A 35 -10.07 -1.59 -17.41
N THR A 36 -10.55 -2.77 -17.02
CA THR A 36 -11.64 -3.48 -17.70
C THR A 36 -12.92 -3.58 -16.89
N LYS A 37 -12.87 -3.37 -15.56
CA LYS A 37 -14.03 -3.47 -14.67
C LYS A 37 -14.00 -2.39 -13.59
N THR A 38 -15.17 -1.92 -13.17
CA THR A 38 -15.31 -1.23 -11.89
C THR A 38 -14.91 -2.18 -10.76
N ASN A 39 -14.16 -1.72 -9.76
CA ASN A 39 -13.89 -2.55 -8.58
C ASN A 39 -15.21 -2.90 -7.91
N GLN A 40 -15.63 -4.14 -8.03
CA GLN A 40 -16.85 -4.63 -7.39
C GLN A 40 -16.46 -5.27 -6.07
N TYR A 41 -16.91 -4.65 -4.98
CA TYR A 41 -16.81 -5.24 -3.65
C TYR A 41 -17.97 -6.21 -3.49
N ILE A 42 -17.66 -7.47 -3.21
CA ILE A 42 -18.66 -8.49 -2.92
C ILE A 42 -18.98 -8.41 -1.43
N SER A 43 -20.26 -8.24 -1.10
CA SER A 43 -20.74 -8.25 0.28
C SER A 43 -21.69 -9.42 0.46
N GLY A 44 -21.46 -10.23 1.50
CA GLY A 44 -22.33 -11.34 1.87
C GLY A 44 -23.77 -10.89 2.11
N LYS A 45 -23.97 -9.71 2.71
CA LYS A 45 -25.29 -9.09 2.95
C LYS A 45 -26.11 -8.92 1.65
N ARG A 46 -25.44 -8.66 0.53
CA ARG A 46 -26.10 -8.50 -0.78
C ARG A 46 -26.41 -9.82 -1.47
N VAL A 47 -25.58 -10.84 -1.23
CA VAL A 47 -25.62 -12.11 -1.98
C VAL A 47 -26.44 -13.16 -1.26
N ILE A 48 -26.37 -13.19 0.07
CA ILE A 48 -27.03 -14.18 0.94
C ILE A 48 -28.26 -13.51 1.54
N THR A 49 -29.37 -13.57 0.80
CA THR A 49 -30.67 -13.13 1.31
C THR A 49 -31.27 -14.19 2.24
N SER A 50 -32.19 -13.79 3.12
CA SER A 50 -32.88 -14.69 4.07
C SER A 50 -33.59 -15.86 3.39
N GLU A 51 -34.06 -15.66 2.15
CA GLU A 51 -34.75 -16.67 1.36
C GLU A 51 -33.80 -17.61 0.59
N SER A 52 -32.50 -17.32 0.58
CA SER A 52 -31.52 -18.07 -0.20
C SER A 52 -31.18 -19.41 0.46
N LYS A 53 -30.92 -20.43 -0.37
CA LYS A 53 -30.34 -21.70 0.10
C LYS A 53 -29.03 -21.48 0.87
N ALA A 54 -28.24 -20.48 0.47
CA ALA A 54 -27.00 -20.11 1.15
C ALA A 54 -27.24 -19.67 2.61
N ALA A 55 -28.37 -19.01 2.92
CA ALA A 55 -28.71 -18.65 4.29
C ALA A 55 -29.04 -19.87 5.14
N VAL A 56 -29.80 -20.83 4.58
CA VAL A 56 -30.12 -22.11 5.24
C VAL A 56 -28.84 -22.90 5.51
N ASP A 57 -27.96 -22.99 4.52
CA ASP A 57 -26.70 -23.72 4.64
C ASP A 57 -25.74 -23.02 5.63
N ALA A 58 -25.67 -21.68 5.62
CA ALA A 58 -24.91 -20.91 6.61
C ALA A 58 -25.44 -21.13 8.03
N CYS A 59 -26.76 -21.14 8.23
CA CYS A 59 -27.37 -21.43 9.53
C CYS A 59 -27.03 -22.84 10.03
N LYS A 60 -27.01 -23.83 9.13
CA LYS A 60 -26.61 -25.21 9.47
C LYS A 60 -25.12 -25.30 9.82
N LEU A 61 -24.25 -24.59 9.10
CA LEU A 61 -22.80 -24.60 9.32
C LEU A 61 -22.38 -23.86 10.59
N MET A 62 -22.98 -22.69 10.86
CA MET A 62 -22.64 -21.85 12.02
C MET A 62 -23.36 -22.28 13.31
N GLY A 63 -24.50 -22.95 13.17
CA GLY A 63 -25.43 -23.21 14.26
C GLY A 63 -26.32 -21.99 14.58
N TYR A 64 -27.54 -22.26 15.06
CA TYR A 64 -28.59 -21.26 15.27
C TYR A 64 -28.14 -20.05 16.10
N ARG A 65 -27.41 -20.26 17.21
CA ARG A 65 -27.00 -19.17 18.11
C ARG A 65 -26.08 -18.16 17.42
N MET A 66 -25.05 -18.63 16.73
CA MET A 66 -24.09 -17.76 16.05
C MET A 66 -24.74 -17.08 14.84
N TYR A 67 -25.57 -17.82 14.11
CA TYR A 67 -26.32 -17.28 12.98
C TYR A 67 -27.24 -16.13 13.42
N TYR A 68 -28.11 -16.36 14.42
CA TYR A 68 -28.99 -15.30 14.92
C TYR A 68 -28.23 -14.13 15.53
N HIS A 69 -27.10 -14.39 16.19
CA HIS A 69 -26.24 -13.31 16.70
C HIS A 69 -25.73 -12.42 15.57
N GLN A 70 -25.26 -13.01 14.46
CA GLN A 70 -24.82 -12.24 13.28
C GLN A 70 -25.97 -11.41 12.70
N ILE A 71 -27.15 -12.00 12.51
CA ILE A 71 -28.32 -11.27 11.99
C ILE A 71 -28.71 -10.09 12.89
N LEU A 72 -28.70 -10.29 14.22
CA LEU A 72 -28.99 -9.21 15.17
C LEU A 72 -27.93 -8.10 15.15
N GLN A 73 -26.65 -8.45 15.01
CA GLN A 73 -25.59 -7.45 14.87
C GLN A 73 -25.76 -6.62 13.59
N ASP A 74 -26.08 -7.27 12.48
CA ASP A 74 -26.30 -6.61 11.19
C ASP A 74 -27.50 -5.63 11.28
N GLU A 75 -28.60 -6.04 11.91
CA GLU A 75 -29.76 -5.19 12.17
C GLU A 75 -29.44 -3.98 13.06
N LEU A 76 -28.69 -4.19 14.14
CA LEU A 76 -28.25 -3.10 15.02
C LEU A 76 -27.34 -2.12 14.27
N GLN A 77 -26.44 -2.62 13.45
CA GLN A 77 -25.55 -1.78 12.63
C GLN A 77 -26.34 -0.96 11.61
N ASN A 78 -27.37 -1.56 10.98
CA ASN A 78 -28.26 -0.83 10.07
C ASN A 78 -29.00 0.29 10.82
N LYS A 79 -29.57 0.02 12.00
CA LYS A 79 -30.30 1.05 12.77
C LYS A 79 -29.41 2.21 13.24
N ARG A 80 -28.11 1.98 13.41
CA ARG A 80 -27.16 3.04 13.82
C ARG A 80 -26.89 4.07 12.72
N HIS A 81 -27.16 3.74 11.46
CA HIS A 81 -26.86 4.61 10.32
C HIS A 81 -28.16 4.90 9.55
N GLY A 82 -28.41 6.17 9.21
CA GLY A 82 -29.64 6.55 8.52
C GLY A 82 -29.68 6.14 7.05
N ILE A 83 -28.53 6.02 6.40
CA ILE A 83 -28.37 5.62 4.99
C ILE A 83 -27.43 4.43 5.00
N THR A 84 -27.97 3.23 4.86
CA THR A 84 -27.18 1.99 5.01
C THR A 84 -27.16 1.17 3.73
N ASP A 85 -28.18 1.28 2.90
CA ASP A 85 -28.29 0.51 1.65
C ASP A 85 -28.39 1.42 0.43
N GLU A 86 -28.09 0.88 -0.75
CA GLU A 86 -28.12 1.62 -2.03
C GLU A 86 -29.52 2.20 -2.35
N ILE A 87 -30.57 1.60 -1.79
CA ILE A 87 -31.97 1.99 -1.94
C ILE A 87 -32.26 3.31 -1.21
N ASP A 88 -31.52 3.62 -0.15
CA ASP A 88 -31.71 4.83 0.67
C ASP A 88 -31.09 6.09 0.01
N ILE A 89 -30.36 5.92 -1.10
CA ILE A 89 -29.61 6.99 -1.75
C ILE A 89 -30.54 7.79 -2.67
N ALA A 90 -31.04 8.93 -2.18
CA ALA A 90 -31.82 9.87 -2.99
C ALA A 90 -30.97 11.00 -3.58
N THR A 91 -29.91 11.42 -2.89
CA THR A 91 -29.09 12.57 -3.27
C THR A 91 -27.60 12.24 -3.38
N VAL A 92 -26.83 13.14 -4.02
CA VAL A 92 -25.37 13.04 -4.09
C VAL A 92 -24.74 13.08 -2.69
N ARG A 93 -25.36 13.80 -1.74
CA ARG A 93 -24.91 13.84 -0.35
C ARG A 93 -25.05 12.47 0.30
N ASP A 94 -26.17 11.81 0.10
CA ASP A 94 -26.46 10.47 0.63
C ASP A 94 -25.48 9.46 0.06
N TYR A 95 -25.18 9.57 -1.25
CA TYR A 95 -24.16 8.76 -1.89
C TYR A 95 -22.79 8.94 -1.25
N MET A 96 -22.39 10.18 -0.94
CA MET A 96 -21.10 10.45 -0.28
C MET A 96 -21.05 9.88 1.14
N GLN A 97 -22.15 9.99 1.89
CA GLN A 97 -22.25 9.42 3.24
C GLN A 97 -22.19 7.88 3.21
N TYR A 98 -22.98 7.26 2.35
CA TYR A 98 -22.95 5.81 2.11
C TYR A 98 -21.57 5.33 1.68
N ALA A 99 -20.92 6.02 0.73
CA ALA A 99 -19.59 5.66 0.26
C ALA A 99 -18.54 5.75 1.38
N SER A 100 -18.61 6.76 2.25
CA SER A 100 -17.73 6.90 3.40
C SER A 100 -17.97 5.78 4.43
N LEU A 101 -19.25 5.49 4.73
CA LEU A 101 -19.64 4.41 5.62
C LEU A 101 -19.12 3.06 5.12
N MET A 102 -19.28 2.77 3.84
CA MET A 102 -18.78 1.54 3.24
C MET A 102 -17.25 1.44 3.30
N ASP A 103 -16.55 2.57 3.14
CA ASP A 103 -15.09 2.60 3.24
C ASP A 103 -14.60 2.41 4.69
N GLU A 104 -15.34 2.88 5.69
CA GLU A 104 -15.02 2.74 7.11
C GLU A 104 -15.44 1.38 7.69
N THR A 105 -16.52 0.81 7.16
CA THR A 105 -17.07 -0.48 7.62
C THR A 105 -16.05 -1.60 7.39
N PRO A 106 -15.78 -2.44 8.41
CA PRO A 106 -14.89 -3.58 8.26
C PRO A 106 -15.35 -4.60 7.22
N ALA A 107 -14.38 -5.30 6.62
CA ALA A 107 -14.65 -6.28 5.57
C ALA A 107 -15.51 -7.46 6.06
N TYR A 108 -15.37 -7.84 7.33
CA TYR A 108 -16.17 -8.92 7.92
C TYR A 108 -17.64 -8.53 8.15
N TYR A 109 -17.96 -7.23 8.15
CA TYR A 109 -19.34 -6.71 8.12
C TYR A 109 -19.80 -6.38 6.69
N GLY A 110 -19.08 -6.84 5.67
CA GLY A 110 -19.42 -6.57 4.26
C GLY A 110 -19.05 -5.17 3.76
N GLY A 111 -18.25 -4.42 4.52
CA GLY A 111 -17.67 -3.15 4.10
C GLY A 111 -16.40 -3.30 3.25
N ARG A 112 -15.83 -2.17 2.83
CA ARG A 112 -14.62 -2.13 1.99
C ARG A 112 -13.34 -2.08 2.80
N HIS A 113 -13.42 -1.74 4.10
CA HIS A 113 -12.28 -1.56 4.98
C HIS A 113 -11.15 -0.71 4.36
N ASN A 114 -11.53 0.34 3.63
CA ASN A 114 -10.61 1.24 2.93
C ASN A 114 -10.60 2.61 3.62
N CYS A 115 -10.27 2.60 4.91
CA CYS A 115 -10.18 3.79 5.73
C CYS A 115 -8.94 4.64 5.35
N TRP A 116 -8.97 5.89 5.80
CA TRP A 116 -7.79 6.75 5.73
C TRP A 116 -6.79 6.34 6.80
N ARG A 117 -5.56 6.03 6.37
CA ARG A 117 -4.50 5.54 7.26
C ARG A 117 -3.51 6.66 7.57
N ARG A 118 -3.14 6.83 8.84
CA ARG A 118 -2.11 7.78 9.26
C ARG A 118 -0.78 7.36 8.63
N LEU A 119 -0.13 8.31 7.96
CA LEU A 119 1.23 8.12 7.47
C LEU A 119 2.17 8.30 8.67
N THR A 120 2.50 7.20 9.34
CA THR A 120 3.43 7.19 10.48
C THR A 120 4.67 6.39 10.14
N LEU A 121 5.76 6.71 10.85
CA LEU A 121 7.01 5.96 10.85
C LEU A 121 7.09 4.94 12.00
N GLU A 122 6.05 4.84 12.83
CA GLU A 122 6.01 3.96 14.01
C GLU A 122 6.07 2.48 13.62
N ASN A 123 5.41 2.10 12.50
CA ASN A 123 5.21 0.71 12.11
C ASN A 123 6.16 0.23 11.01
N TRP A 124 7.18 1.02 10.67
CA TRP A 124 8.11 0.62 9.63
C TRP A 124 9.07 -0.44 10.23
N PRO A 125 9.55 -1.40 9.45
CA PRO A 125 10.62 -2.27 9.91
C PRO A 125 11.95 -1.50 9.98
N ARG A 126 12.63 -1.49 11.15
CA ARG A 126 13.99 -0.91 11.30
C ARG A 126 14.99 -1.42 10.25
N ALA A 127 14.69 -2.58 9.67
CA ALA A 127 15.42 -3.19 8.58
C ALA A 127 15.32 -2.45 7.22
N MET A 128 14.50 -1.39 7.09
CA MET A 128 14.45 -0.56 5.88
C MET A 128 15.46 0.60 5.96
N ILE A 129 16.07 0.98 4.84
CA ILE A 129 17.03 2.11 4.79
C ILE A 129 16.35 3.45 5.08
N VAL A 130 15.02 3.53 4.91
CA VAL A 130 14.22 4.72 5.21
C VAL A 130 14.38 5.13 6.68
N TYR A 131 14.55 4.18 7.60
CA TYR A 131 14.84 4.54 8.99
C TYR A 131 16.15 5.30 9.12
N ASP A 132 17.21 4.82 8.48
CA ASP A 132 18.51 5.48 8.52
C ASP A 132 18.46 6.88 7.89
N ILE A 133 17.67 7.04 6.81
CA ILE A 133 17.45 8.34 6.16
C ILE A 133 16.72 9.30 7.10
N MET A 134 15.66 8.84 7.76
CA MET A 134 14.88 9.67 8.68
C MET A 134 15.67 10.00 9.96
N ASP A 135 16.42 9.04 10.49
CA ASP A 135 17.32 9.24 11.62
C ASP A 135 18.42 10.25 11.28
N TYR A 136 18.99 10.18 10.07
CA TYR A 136 19.91 11.21 9.57
C TYR A 136 19.23 12.58 9.47
N ALA A 137 18.01 12.67 8.95
CA ALA A 137 17.28 13.94 8.83
C ALA A 137 16.98 14.59 10.21
N GLN A 138 16.79 13.78 11.25
CA GLN A 138 16.50 14.26 12.61
C GLN A 138 17.76 14.54 13.42
N SER A 139 18.78 13.67 13.34
CA SER A 139 19.97 13.70 14.20
C SER A 139 21.21 14.28 13.53
N GLY A 140 21.21 14.40 12.20
CA GLY A 140 22.39 14.75 11.38
C GLY A 140 23.44 13.64 11.29
N LYS A 141 23.23 12.47 11.90
CA LYS A 141 24.23 11.38 11.93
C LYS A 141 23.99 10.39 10.81
N VAL A 142 25.02 10.16 9.99
CA VAL A 142 24.96 9.19 8.88
C VAL A 142 25.32 7.80 9.41
N SER A 143 24.39 6.86 9.35
CA SER A 143 24.67 5.46 9.69
C SER A 143 25.62 4.82 8.67
N ALA A 144 26.39 3.81 9.08
CA ALA A 144 27.31 3.10 8.19
C ALA A 144 26.57 2.49 6.99
N ARG A 145 25.34 2.03 7.23
CA ARG A 145 24.46 1.48 6.19
C ARG A 145 24.02 2.55 5.19
N LEU A 146 23.58 3.72 5.67
CA LEU A 146 23.22 4.83 4.79
C LEU A 146 24.43 5.31 3.97
N ARG A 147 25.62 5.34 4.57
CA ARG A 147 26.87 5.70 3.89
C ARG A 147 27.18 4.80 2.70
N ALA A 148 26.91 3.49 2.81
CA ALA A 148 27.15 2.54 1.73
C ALA A 148 26.15 2.70 0.56
N GLU A 149 24.89 3.05 0.86
CA GLU A 149 23.83 3.19 -0.14
C GLU A 149 23.75 4.58 -0.77
N LEU A 150 24.26 5.61 -0.08
CA LEU A 150 24.27 7.01 -0.50
C LEU A 150 24.76 7.24 -1.94
N PRO A 151 25.88 6.64 -2.40
CA PRO A 151 26.34 6.83 -3.77
C PRO A 151 25.32 6.38 -4.82
N PHE A 152 24.57 5.31 -4.54
CA PHE A 152 23.54 4.80 -5.44
C PHE A 152 22.26 5.62 -5.36
N LEU A 153 21.85 6.04 -4.15
CA LEU A 153 20.63 6.82 -3.94
C LEU A 153 20.73 8.27 -4.47
N LEU A 154 21.92 8.86 -4.47
CA LEU A 154 22.17 10.22 -4.98
C LEU A 154 22.47 10.28 -6.48
N LEU A 155 22.64 9.13 -7.14
CA LEU A 155 22.90 9.09 -8.58
C LEU A 155 21.68 9.67 -9.32
N LYS A 156 21.90 10.63 -10.23
CA LYS A 156 20.82 11.16 -11.07
C LYS A 156 20.32 10.04 -12.00
N PRO A 157 19.04 9.62 -11.91
CA PRO A 157 18.54 8.51 -12.72
C PRO A 157 18.50 8.93 -14.19
N GLN A 158 19.19 8.17 -15.05
CA GLN A 158 19.16 8.38 -16.51
C GLN A 158 18.02 7.59 -17.17
N ASN A 159 17.65 6.44 -16.58
CA ASN A 159 16.65 5.51 -17.12
C ASN A 159 15.57 5.18 -16.08
N GLU A 160 14.38 4.78 -16.54
CA GLU A 160 13.27 4.35 -15.66
C GLU A 160 13.68 3.18 -14.76
N GLU A 161 14.48 2.25 -15.28
CA GLU A 161 15.01 1.10 -14.53
C GLU A 161 15.88 1.54 -13.34
N THR A 162 16.73 2.55 -13.54
CA THR A 162 17.59 3.07 -12.46
C THR A 162 16.76 3.78 -11.39
N CYS A 163 15.74 4.54 -11.79
CA CYS A 163 14.80 5.17 -10.86
C CYS A 163 14.02 4.10 -10.06
N ARG A 164 13.52 3.07 -10.75
CA ARG A 164 12.82 1.94 -10.12
C ARG A 164 13.72 1.19 -9.14
N ALA A 165 14.97 0.93 -9.51
CA ALA A 165 15.95 0.27 -8.65
C ALA A 165 16.26 1.10 -7.39
N GLN A 166 16.39 2.42 -7.51
CA GLN A 166 16.55 3.33 -6.36
C GLN A 166 15.33 3.29 -5.43
N ILE A 167 14.12 3.38 -5.97
CA ILE A 167 12.89 3.28 -5.18
C ILE A 167 12.80 1.92 -4.46
N LEU A 168 13.13 0.83 -5.15
CA LEU A 168 13.13 -0.50 -4.56
C LEU A 168 14.18 -0.64 -3.45
N ALA A 169 15.38 -0.07 -3.63
CA ALA A 169 16.41 -0.06 -2.58
C ALA A 169 15.93 0.65 -1.31
N VAL A 170 15.11 1.69 -1.45
CA VAL A 170 14.48 2.43 -0.34
C VAL A 170 13.35 1.64 0.32
N CYS A 171 12.48 1.03 -0.49
CA CYS A 171 11.26 0.37 -0.02
C CYS A 171 11.45 -1.09 0.45
N GLN A 172 12.56 -1.75 0.12
CA GLN A 172 12.79 -3.14 0.49
C GLN A 172 13.07 -3.30 1.99
N ILE A 173 12.29 -4.17 2.63
CA ILE A 173 12.61 -4.72 3.95
C ILE A 173 13.75 -5.70 3.73
N ARG A 174 14.97 -5.32 4.12
CA ARG A 174 16.10 -6.26 4.07
C ARG A 174 15.90 -7.26 5.19
N THR A 175 15.52 -8.49 4.88
CA THR A 175 15.64 -9.56 5.86
C THR A 175 17.11 -9.64 6.25
N GLN A 176 17.40 -9.58 7.56
CA GLN A 176 18.67 -10.08 8.04
C GLN A 176 18.67 -11.57 7.68
N SER A 177 19.34 -11.94 6.60
CA SER A 177 19.77 -13.32 6.46
C SER A 177 20.67 -13.58 7.67
N MET A 178 20.25 -14.47 8.56
CA MET A 178 21.18 -15.22 9.41
C MET A 178 22.38 -15.61 8.55
N PRO A 179 23.62 -15.45 9.01
CA PRO A 179 24.77 -15.87 8.24
C PRO A 179 24.77 -17.39 8.18
N LEU A 180 24.20 -17.96 7.12
CA LEU A 180 24.67 -19.26 6.67
C LEU A 180 25.98 -18.95 5.94
N THR A 181 27.08 -19.35 6.56
CA THR A 181 28.35 -19.62 5.88
C THR A 181 28.08 -20.29 4.54
N ASP A 182 28.11 -19.53 3.45
CA ASP A 182 28.89 -19.87 2.27
C ASP A 182 29.07 -18.64 1.37
N LEU A 183 30.31 -18.17 1.37
CA LEU A 183 30.84 -17.14 0.49
C LEU A 183 31.15 -17.80 -0.85
N THR A 184 30.39 -17.52 -1.91
CA THR A 184 30.85 -17.40 -3.33
C THR A 184 29.67 -17.33 -4.31
N GLY A 185 29.06 -16.15 -4.50
CA GLY A 185 28.11 -16.04 -5.63
C GLY A 185 27.52 -14.69 -5.99
N TRP A 186 27.66 -13.65 -5.15
CA TRP A 186 26.92 -12.38 -5.38
C TRP A 186 27.79 -11.20 -5.82
N LYS A 187 29.03 -11.46 -6.29
CA LYS A 187 29.91 -10.41 -6.85
C LYS A 187 29.84 -10.28 -8.38
N ASP A 188 29.20 -11.19 -9.10
CA ASP A 188 29.36 -11.24 -10.56
C ASP A 188 28.36 -10.41 -11.37
N ASN A 189 27.24 -10.00 -10.77
CA ASN A 189 26.19 -9.30 -11.53
C ASN A 189 26.37 -7.77 -11.68
N TYR A 190 27.42 -7.17 -11.09
CA TYR A 190 27.72 -5.74 -11.26
C TYR A 190 28.88 -5.44 -12.23
N GLN A 191 29.63 -6.46 -12.68
CA GLN A 191 30.74 -6.28 -13.62
C GLN A 191 30.28 -6.29 -15.10
N HIS A 192 29.13 -6.88 -15.40
CA HIS A 192 28.65 -7.03 -16.78
C HIS A 192 28.14 -5.73 -17.43
N LEU A 193 27.94 -4.65 -16.65
CA LEU A 193 27.51 -3.34 -17.15
C LEU A 193 28.67 -2.35 -17.37
N LYS A 194 29.93 -2.74 -17.08
CA LYS A 194 31.11 -1.86 -17.23
C LYS A 194 31.92 -2.08 -18.52
N HIS A 195 31.56 -3.05 -19.38
CA HIS A 195 32.38 -3.43 -20.54
C HIS A 195 31.63 -3.37 -21.88
N ARG A 196 31.01 -2.22 -22.17
CA ARG A 196 30.80 -1.79 -23.56
C ARG A 196 31.41 -0.40 -23.76
N LYS A 197 32.64 -0.39 -24.27
CA LYS A 197 33.26 0.82 -24.82
C LYS A 197 32.54 1.19 -26.13
N PRO A 198 32.18 2.45 -26.38
CA PRO A 198 32.15 2.98 -27.73
C PRO A 198 33.53 3.58 -28.05
N LEU A 199 34.14 3.08 -29.11
CA LEU A 199 35.19 3.75 -29.87
C LEU A 199 34.62 5.05 -30.45
N VAL A 200 35.09 6.23 -30.03
CA VAL A 200 35.42 7.37 -30.90
C VAL A 200 36.46 8.24 -30.19
N GLN A 201 37.53 8.56 -30.92
CA GLN A 201 38.68 9.39 -30.54
C GLN A 201 38.33 10.87 -30.27
N ASN A 202 39.14 11.46 -29.38
CA ASN A 202 39.68 12.83 -29.34
C ASN A 202 38.77 14.02 -29.72
N VAL A 203 38.62 14.99 -28.79
CA VAL A 203 39.07 16.39 -28.92
C VAL A 203 38.97 17.09 -27.54
N ILE A 204 40.15 17.32 -26.94
CA ILE A 204 40.68 18.60 -26.37
C ILE A 204 39.83 19.41 -25.36
N SER A 205 40.37 19.46 -24.13
CA SER A 205 40.70 20.62 -23.27
C SER A 205 39.62 21.41 -22.50
N SER A 206 39.90 21.44 -21.18
CA SER A 206 39.83 22.60 -20.25
C SER A 206 38.51 23.34 -20.05
N ARG A 207 38.01 23.32 -18.80
CA ARG A 207 38.17 24.45 -17.87
C ARG A 207 37.60 24.09 -16.49
N LEU A 208 38.51 24.04 -15.51
CA LEU A 208 38.24 24.37 -14.12
C LEU A 208 38.17 25.90 -14.03
N LEU A 209 37.02 26.43 -13.62
CA LEU A 209 36.81 27.56 -12.72
C LEU A 209 35.30 27.65 -12.47
#